data_AF-A0A0B8PAX3-F1
#
_entry.id   AF-A0A0B8PAX3-F1
#
_cell.length_a   1.000
_cell.length_b   1.000
_cell.length_c   1.000
_cell.angle_alpha   90.00
_cell.angle_beta   90.00
_cell.angle_gamma   90.00
#
_symmetry.space_group_name_H-M   'P 1'
#
loop_
_entity.id
_entity.type
_entity.pdbx_description
1 polymer ?
#
loop_
_entity_poly.entity_id
_entity_poly.type
_entity_poly.pdbx_seq_one_letter_code
_entity_poly.pdbx_strand_id
1 'polypeptide(L)'
;MRRMTAVSPYPHWHYFDAYHPGILKAVYRGNGIPLPWGNMKMVEDPCQHWAVFRMANKDKDFNESVAQISILMQNDVPHIYCCESVKVKDFAGNAHVLCSGLDLNPAIQRKVLMPSR
;
A
#
# COMPACT_ATOMS: atom_id res chain seq x y z
N MET A 1 -3.04 11.05 4.09
CA MET A 1 -2.11 9.96 3.74
C MET A 1 -0.78 10.42 3.12
N ARG A 2 -0.72 11.44 2.23
CA ARG A 2 0.54 11.91 1.60
C ARG A 2 1.63 12.48 2.54
N ARG A 3 1.38 12.59 3.85
CA ARG A 3 2.34 13.08 4.86
C ARG A 3 2.71 11.98 5.85
N MET A 4 3.08 10.80 5.36
CA MET A 4 3.41 9.67 6.25
C MET A 4 4.53 10.01 7.25
N THR A 5 5.53 10.78 6.82
CA THR A 5 6.61 11.28 7.66
C THR A 5 6.16 12.21 8.79
N ALA A 6 4.97 12.82 8.68
CA ALA A 6 4.40 13.66 9.72
C ALA A 6 3.58 12.87 10.77
N VAL A 7 3.21 11.62 10.47
CA VAL A 7 2.31 10.82 11.32
C VAL A 7 2.98 9.57 11.90
N SER A 8 4.17 9.19 11.43
CA SER A 8 4.93 8.08 12.00
C SER A 8 6.44 8.26 11.80
N PRO A 9 7.27 7.99 12.83
CA PRO A 9 8.72 7.92 12.69
C PRO A 9 9.19 6.60 12.06
N TYR A 10 8.29 5.62 11.87
CA TYR A 10 8.65 4.32 11.29
C TYR A 10 9.01 4.49 9.81
N PRO A 11 10.23 4.12 9.37
CA PRO A 11 10.72 4.50 8.05
C PRO A 11 10.30 3.53 6.93
N HIS A 12 9.70 2.38 7.23
CA HIS A 12 9.36 1.36 6.25
C HIS A 12 7.87 1.43 5.88
N TRP A 13 7.51 2.44 5.12
CA TRP A 13 6.12 2.71 4.70
C TRP A 13 6.03 2.98 3.19
N HIS A 14 4.84 2.79 2.63
CA HIS A 14 4.51 3.14 1.26
C HIS A 14 3.15 3.85 1.20
N TYR A 15 2.96 4.61 0.14
CA TYR A 15 1.69 5.22 -0.24
C TYR A 15 1.52 5.09 -1.75
N PHE A 16 0.33 4.65 -2.17
CA PHE A 16 -0.06 4.53 -3.57
C PHE A 16 -1.35 5.32 -3.83
N ASP A 17 -1.39 5.94 -5.00
CA ASP A 17 -2.57 6.59 -5.58
C ASP A 17 -2.87 5.90 -6.92
N ALA A 18 -3.86 5.02 -6.92
CA ALA A 18 -4.14 4.08 -7.99
C ALA A 18 -5.45 4.38 -8.71
N TYR A 19 -5.40 4.45 -10.03
CA TYR A 19 -6.53 4.67 -10.93
C TYR A 19 -6.78 3.41 -11.75
N HIS A 20 -8.04 3.16 -12.07
CA HIS A 20 -8.41 2.14 -13.04
C HIS A 20 -8.11 2.61 -14.48
N PRO A 21 -7.61 1.74 -15.37
CA PRO A 21 -7.11 0.38 -15.14
C PRO A 21 -5.61 0.35 -14.82
N GLY A 22 -5.25 0.05 -13.56
CA GLY A 22 -3.87 -0.28 -13.17
C GLY A 22 -2.84 0.86 -13.20
N ILE A 23 -3.26 2.12 -13.26
CA ILE A 23 -2.36 3.28 -13.32
C ILE A 23 -2.03 3.77 -11.92
N LEU A 24 -0.74 3.83 -11.57
CA LEU A 24 -0.29 4.49 -10.33
C LEU A 24 0.14 5.93 -10.63
N LYS A 25 -0.64 6.91 -10.18
CA LYS A 25 -0.32 8.34 -10.40
C LYS A 25 0.68 8.88 -9.38
N ALA A 26 0.67 8.34 -8.16
CA ALA A 26 1.63 8.72 -7.14
C ALA A 26 2.09 7.48 -6.37
N VAL A 27 3.41 7.39 -6.20
CA VAL A 27 4.05 6.37 -5.38
C VAL A 27 5.06 7.06 -4.48
N TYR A 28 4.78 7.06 -3.18
CA TYR A 28 5.72 7.53 -2.16
C TYR A 28 6.11 6.35 -1.27
N ARG A 29 7.34 6.37 -0.77
CA ARG A 29 7.85 5.35 0.14
C ARG A 29 8.90 5.93 1.06
N GLY A 30 9.01 5.34 2.25
CA GLY A 30 10.15 5.50 3.12
C GLY A 30 11.26 4.50 2.77
N ASN A 31 12.32 4.49 3.58
CA ASN A 31 13.51 3.68 3.34
C ASN A 31 13.20 2.18 3.38
N GLY A 32 13.81 1.43 2.46
CA GLY A 32 13.83 -0.04 2.50
C GLY A 32 12.63 -0.76 1.88
N ILE A 33 11.59 -0.08 1.42
CA ILE A 33 10.53 -0.73 0.63
C ILE A 33 10.92 -0.68 -0.85
N PRO A 34 11.27 -1.80 -1.51
CA PRO A 34 11.49 -1.78 -2.96
C PRO A 34 10.18 -1.42 -3.67
N LEU A 35 10.27 -0.70 -4.79
CA LEU A 35 9.11 -0.50 -5.64
C LEU A 35 8.69 -1.88 -6.11
N PRO A 36 7.40 -2.25 -5.97
CA PRO A 36 6.96 -3.53 -6.51
C PRO A 36 7.21 -3.61 -8.02
N TRP A 37 7.21 -2.47 -8.72
CA TRP A 37 7.55 -2.37 -10.15
C TRP A 37 8.30 -1.07 -10.44
N GLY A 38 9.47 -1.18 -11.08
CA GLY A 38 10.25 -0.02 -11.53
C GLY A 38 9.46 0.76 -12.60
N ASN A 39 9.43 2.09 -12.46
CA ASN A 39 9.03 3.08 -13.48
C ASN A 39 7.55 3.42 -13.74
N MET A 40 6.64 3.34 -12.76
CA MET A 40 5.30 4.00 -12.83
C MET A 40 4.46 3.72 -14.10
N LYS A 41 4.83 2.72 -14.92
CA LYS A 41 4.12 2.36 -16.14
C LYS A 41 3.00 1.38 -15.79
N MET A 42 1.96 1.41 -16.63
CA MET A 42 0.84 0.48 -16.64
C MET A 42 1.35 -0.92 -16.29
N VAL A 43 0.87 -1.46 -15.17
CA VAL A 43 1.28 -2.80 -14.75
C VAL A 43 0.47 -3.77 -15.61
N GLU A 44 1.15 -4.57 -16.44
CA GLU A 44 0.49 -5.53 -17.34
C GLU A 44 -0.20 -6.67 -16.58
N ASP A 45 0.22 -6.93 -15.34
CA ASP A 45 -0.43 -7.87 -14.43
C ASP A 45 -0.28 -7.41 -12.97
N PRO A 46 -1.02 -6.38 -12.53
CA PRO A 46 -0.95 -5.93 -11.15
C PRO A 46 -1.51 -7.06 -10.29
N CYS A 47 -0.80 -7.41 -9.21
CA CYS A 47 -1.24 -8.48 -8.31
C CYS A 47 -2.68 -8.20 -7.85
N GLN A 48 -3.66 -8.86 -8.48
CA GLN A 48 -5.09 -8.64 -8.28
C GLN A 48 -5.51 -9.06 -6.86
N HIS A 49 -4.63 -9.69 -6.09
CA HIS A 49 -4.82 -10.01 -4.69
C HIS A 49 -4.46 -8.87 -3.73
N TRP A 50 -4.08 -7.69 -4.19
CA TRP A 50 -3.90 -6.53 -3.31
C TRP A 50 -5.14 -5.64 -3.30
N ALA A 51 -5.53 -5.19 -2.11
CA ALA A 51 -6.73 -4.40 -1.89
C ALA A 51 -6.80 -3.17 -2.80
N VAL A 52 -5.66 -2.47 -2.96
CA VAL A 52 -5.55 -1.29 -3.83
C VAL A 52 -6.01 -1.56 -5.27
N PHE A 53 -5.63 -2.71 -5.85
CA PHE A 53 -6.00 -3.07 -7.22
C PHE A 53 -7.39 -3.71 -7.30
N ARG A 54 -7.77 -4.54 -6.31
CA ARG A 54 -9.13 -5.07 -6.23
C ARG A 54 -10.18 -3.96 -6.18
N MET A 55 -9.93 -2.93 -5.37
CA MET A 55 -10.86 -1.81 -5.21
C MET A 55 -10.89 -0.91 -6.45
N ALA A 56 -9.77 -0.80 -7.18
CA ALA A 56 -9.73 -0.06 -8.44
C ALA A 56 -10.51 -0.79 -9.55
N ASN A 57 -10.47 -2.12 -9.57
CA ASN A 57 -11.11 -2.93 -10.62
C ASN A 57 -12.55 -3.38 -10.31
N LYS A 58 -13.07 -3.13 -9.10
CA LYS A 58 -14.44 -3.49 -8.70
C LYS A 58 -15.28 -2.26 -8.34
N ASP A 59 -16.59 -2.39 -8.52
CA ASP A 59 -17.58 -1.47 -7.94
C ASP A 59 -17.66 -1.71 -6.43
N LYS A 60 -16.71 -1.11 -5.71
CA LYS A 60 -16.73 -0.96 -4.26
C LYS A 60 -17.30 0.40 -3.88
N ASP A 61 -17.96 0.44 -2.72
CA ASP A 61 -18.48 1.66 -2.13
C ASP A 61 -17.36 2.67 -1.88
N PHE A 62 -17.69 3.94 -2.10
CA PHE A 62 -16.76 5.04 -1.87
C PHE A 62 -16.65 5.32 -0.37
N ASN A 63 -15.46 5.74 0.05
CA ASN A 63 -15.13 6.09 1.43
C ASN A 63 -15.20 4.92 2.43
N GLU A 64 -15.31 3.68 1.95
CA GLU A 64 -15.09 2.50 2.77
C GLU A 64 -13.62 2.11 2.78
N SER A 65 -13.11 1.85 3.97
CA SER A 65 -11.72 1.48 4.18
C SER A 65 -11.57 -0.04 4.22
N VAL A 66 -10.48 -0.54 3.64
CA VAL A 66 -10.15 -1.96 3.59
C VAL A 66 -8.74 -2.16 4.11
N ALA A 67 -8.64 -2.80 5.26
CA ALA A 67 -7.39 -3.30 5.81
C ALA A 67 -7.01 -4.63 5.13
N GLN A 68 -5.73 -4.81 4.81
CA GLN A 68 -5.19 -6.08 4.33
C GLN A 68 -3.80 -6.33 4.90
N ILE A 69 -3.53 -7.58 5.26
CA ILE A 69 -2.17 -8.12 5.44
C ILE A 69 -1.83 -8.95 4.21
N SER A 70 -0.62 -8.80 3.69
CA SER A 70 -0.11 -9.57 2.55
C SER A 70 1.31 -10.03 2.79
N ILE A 71 1.67 -11.15 2.16
CA ILE A 71 3.04 -11.65 2.12
C ILE A 71 3.51 -11.54 0.67
N LEU A 72 4.68 -10.95 0.48
CA LEU A 72 5.35 -10.86 -0.82
C LEU A 72 6.74 -11.45 -0.68
N MET A 73 7.08 -12.40 -1.55
CA MET A 73 8.44 -12.93 -1.64
C MET A 73 9.32 -11.93 -2.40
N GLN A 74 10.43 -11.53 -1.79
CA GLN A 74 11.43 -10.65 -2.41
C GLN A 74 12.80 -11.29 -2.25
N ASN A 75 13.42 -11.70 -3.36
CA ASN A 75 14.69 -12.45 -3.35
C ASN A 75 14.66 -13.64 -2.37
N ASP A 76 13.59 -14.45 -2.43
CA ASP A 76 13.33 -15.59 -1.55
C ASP A 76 13.15 -15.27 -0.05
N VAL A 77 13.06 -13.99 0.31
CA VAL A 77 12.72 -13.55 1.67
C VAL A 77 11.23 -13.18 1.73
N PRO A 78 10.45 -13.74 2.67
CA PRO A 78 9.06 -13.35 2.87
C PRO A 78 9.00 -11.98 3.54
N HIS A 79 8.38 -11.00 2.89
CA HIS A 79 8.05 -9.70 3.48
C HIS A 79 6.57 -9.61 3.82
N ILE A 80 6.26 -9.26 5.07
CA ILE A 80 4.89 -9.08 5.55
C ILE A 80 4.55 -7.59 5.46
N TYR A 81 3.53 -7.28 4.67
CA TYR A 81 3.01 -5.93 4.54
C TYR A 81 1.63 -5.84 5.21
N CYS A 82 1.35 -4.71 5.85
CA CYS A 82 -0.01 -4.31 6.19
C CYS A 82 -0.37 -3.04 5.41
N CYS A 83 -1.59 -2.93 4.94
CA CYS A 83 -2.06 -1.75 4.24
C CYS A 83 -3.53 -1.44 4.54
N GLU A 84 -3.85 -0.15 4.45
CA GLU A 84 -5.20 0.39 4.49
C GLU A 84 -5.47 1.05 3.14
N SER A 85 -6.56 0.66 2.48
CA SER A 85 -6.97 1.19 1.18
C SER A 85 -8.36 1.81 1.25
N VAL A 86 -8.59 2.93 0.57
CA VAL A 86 -9.91 3.58 0.47
C VAL A 86 -10.16 4.05 -0.96
N LYS A 87 -11.35 3.76 -1.50
CA LYS A 87 -11.78 4.24 -2.81
C LYS A 87 -12.45 5.60 -2.64
N VAL A 88 -11.95 6.62 -3.32
CA VAL A 88 -12.49 8.00 -3.25
C VAL A 88 -12.62 8.58 -4.66
N LYS A 89 -13.14 9.81 -4.76
CA LYS A 89 -13.13 10.58 -6.01
C LYS A 89 -12.12 11.72 -5.90
N ASP A 90 -11.36 11.93 -6.97
CA ASP A 90 -10.52 13.13 -7.07
C ASP A 90 -11.36 14.39 -7.33
N PHE A 91 -10.70 15.56 -7.37
CA PHE A 91 -11.36 16.84 -7.61
C PHE A 91 -12.05 16.95 -8.99
N ALA A 92 -11.66 16.12 -9.95
CA ALA A 92 -12.29 16.03 -11.26
C ALA A 92 -13.41 14.96 -11.30
N GLY A 93 -13.73 14.33 -10.17
CA GLY A 93 -14.76 13.32 -10.03
C GLY A 93 -14.34 11.91 -10.44
N ASN A 94 -13.07 11.69 -10.81
CA ASN A 94 -12.58 10.37 -11.21
C ASN A 94 -12.37 9.48 -10.00
N ALA A 95 -12.79 8.22 -10.10
CA ALA A 95 -12.56 7.25 -9.04
C ALA A 95 -11.09 6.84 -8.98
N HIS A 96 -10.55 6.80 -7.76
CA HIS A 96 -9.21 6.27 -7.49
C HIS A 96 -9.14 5.63 -6.10
N VAL A 97 -8.09 4.86 -5.86
CA VAL A 97 -7.85 4.18 -4.59
C VAL A 97 -6.59 4.74 -3.99
N LEU A 98 -6.72 5.25 -2.77
CA LEU A 98 -5.61 5.67 -1.95
C LEU A 98 -5.24 4.51 -1.02
N CYS A 99 -3.97 4.12 -1.02
CA CYS A 99 -3.45 3.05 -0.17
C CYS A 99 -2.25 3.56 0.62
N SER A 100 -2.21 3.27 1.91
CA SER A 100 -0.98 3.42 2.72
C SER A 100 -0.68 2.11 3.41
N GLY A 101 0.60 1.75 3.50
CA GLY A 101 0.97 0.52 4.17
C GLY A 101 2.40 0.53 4.69
N LEU A 102 2.72 -0.48 5.48
CA LEU A 102 4.00 -0.64 6.18
C LEU A 102 4.61 -2.02 5.85
N ASP A 103 5.94 -2.09 5.78
CA ASP A 103 6.65 -3.38 5.89
C ASP A 103 6.83 -3.69 7.38
N LEU A 104 6.30 -4.82 7.84
CA LEU A 104 6.32 -5.23 9.23
C LEU A 104 7.60 -5.98 9.61
N ASN A 105 8.38 -6.47 8.65
CA ASN A 105 9.58 -7.28 8.93
C ASN A 105 10.57 -6.56 9.87
N PRO A 106 10.96 -5.29 9.62
CA PRO A 106 11.87 -4.58 10.51
C PRO A 106 11.32 -4.37 11.92
N ALA A 107 10.00 -4.20 12.07
CA ALA A 107 9.35 -4.07 13.37
C ALA A 107 9.34 -5.41 14.14
N ILE A 108 9.05 -6.52 13.47
CA ILE A 108 9.06 -7.87 14.05
C ILE A 108 10.48 -8.25 14.50
N GLN A 109 11.48 -7.99 13.66
CA GLN A 109 12.89 -8.27 13.97
C GLN A 109 13.40 -7.51 15.19
N ARG A 110 12.90 -6.30 15.44
CA ARG A 110 13.30 -5.48 16.59
C ARG A 110 12.83 -6.01 17.94
N LYS A 111 12.13 -7.17 18.00
CA LYS A 111 11.51 -7.70 19.23
C LYS A 111 10.85 -6.56 20.03
N VAL A 112 9.89 -5.87 19.44
CA VAL A 112 8.91 -5.15 20.26
C VAL A 112 8.02 -6.22 20.90
N LEU A 113 8.58 -6.95 21.87
CA LEU A 113 7.81 -7.67 22.86
C LEU A 113 7.00 -6.60 23.57
N MET A 114 5.74 -6.43 23.16
CA MET A 114 4.79 -5.81 24.07
C MET A 114 4.87 -6.61 25.36
N PRO A 115 5.10 -5.98 26.53
CA PRO A 115 5.10 -6.71 27.77
C PRO A 115 3.76 -7.44 27.87
N SER A 116 3.82 -8.77 27.98
CA SER A 116 2.65 -9.57 28.35
C SER A 116 2.14 -9.00 29.67
N ARG A 117 0.90 -8.52 29.67
CA ARG A 117 0.23 -8.16 30.92
C ARG A 117 0.12 -9.38 31.84
#